data_AF-A0A7S2R3X2-F1
#
_entry.id   AF-A0A7S2R3X2-F1
#
_cell.length_a   1.000
_cell.length_b   1.000
_cell.length_c   1.000
_cell.angle_alpha   90.00
_cell.angle_beta   90.00
_cell.angle_gamma   90.00
#
_symmetry.space_group_name_H-M   'P 1'
#
loop_
_entity.id
_entity.type
_entity.pdbx_description
1 polymer ?
#
loop_
_entity_poly.entity_id
_entity_poly.type
_entity_poly.pdbx_seq_one_letter_code
_entity_poly.pdbx_strand_id
1 'polypeptide(L)'
;ASRLDSSNYNPMISLAMGCQMVALNFQTKSTSMMLNDGLFLSNDRCGYVLKPDWLTNTKKCFFEGKPLRLSIKILRGSCLPKPKNEKDSRIINPRVKVTLHDVDIAIDNANHTSIESEGKLDRYAAALKKTYSTEATKNNGYCPVWKEHDWEFNVLNKDIAILHLRVV
;
A
#
# COMPACT_ATOMS: atom_id res chain seq x y z
N ALA A 1 -1.42 -22.61 -13.45
CA ALA A 1 -1.40 -22.42 -11.98
C ALA A 1 -0.04 -22.88 -11.44
N SER A 2 0.79 -21.98 -10.94
CA SER A 2 2.16 -22.28 -10.44
C SER A 2 2.38 -21.95 -8.96
N ARG A 3 1.39 -21.34 -8.29
CA ARG A 3 1.45 -20.93 -6.87
C ARG A 3 1.04 -22.07 -5.94
N LEU A 4 1.77 -23.18 -6.00
CA LEU A 4 1.53 -24.36 -5.15
C LEU A 4 1.77 -24.06 -3.66
N ASP A 5 2.56 -23.02 -3.37
CA ASP A 5 2.88 -22.52 -2.03
C ASP A 5 1.78 -21.63 -1.41
N SER A 6 0.65 -21.46 -2.10
CA SER A 6 -0.42 -20.52 -1.70
C SER A 6 0.04 -19.06 -1.59
N SER A 7 1.10 -18.66 -2.30
CA SER A 7 1.49 -17.25 -2.41
C SER A 7 0.38 -16.42 -3.07
N ASN A 8 0.31 -15.14 -2.73
CA ASN A 8 -0.67 -14.20 -3.29
C ASN A 8 -0.02 -13.31 -4.36
N TYR A 9 -0.80 -12.94 -5.38
CA TYR A 9 -0.43 -11.88 -6.33
C TYR A 9 -0.81 -10.50 -5.77
N ASN A 10 -0.38 -9.41 -6.41
CA ASN A 10 -0.77 -8.06 -6.02
C ASN A 10 -2.21 -7.77 -6.48
N PRO A 11 -3.17 -7.50 -5.57
CA PRO A 11 -4.57 -7.30 -5.94
C PRO A 11 -4.85 -5.92 -6.57
N MET A 12 -3.96 -4.95 -6.39
CA MET A 12 -4.21 -3.53 -6.71
C MET A 12 -4.60 -3.32 -8.17
N ILE A 13 -3.91 -3.97 -9.11
CA ILE A 13 -4.19 -3.82 -10.55
C ILE A 13 -5.60 -4.32 -10.86
N SER A 14 -5.97 -5.51 -10.38
CA SER A 14 -7.30 -6.07 -10.60
C SER A 14 -8.40 -5.19 -10.02
N LEU A 15 -8.19 -4.66 -8.82
CA LEU A 15 -9.12 -3.73 -8.18
C LEU A 15 -9.24 -2.42 -8.97
N ALA A 16 -8.12 -1.89 -9.45
CA ALA A 16 -8.08 -0.65 -10.25
C ALA A 16 -8.74 -0.78 -11.62
N MET A 17 -8.75 -1.98 -12.19
CA MET A 17 -9.48 -2.30 -13.42
C MET A 17 -10.96 -2.64 -13.17
N GLY A 18 -11.42 -2.58 -11.91
CA GLY A 18 -12.81 -2.80 -11.55
C GLY A 18 -13.20 -4.26 -11.32
N CYS A 19 -12.26 -5.21 -11.22
CA CYS A 19 -12.60 -6.57 -10.79
C CYS A 19 -13.18 -6.55 -9.37
N GLN A 20 -14.35 -7.17 -9.20
CA GLN A 20 -15.06 -7.19 -7.90
C GLN A 20 -14.64 -8.37 -7.02
N MET A 21 -14.26 -9.49 -7.63
CA MET A 21 -13.87 -10.71 -6.94
C MET A 21 -12.40 -11.01 -7.20
N VAL A 22 -11.52 -10.42 -6.39
CA VAL A 22 -10.07 -10.62 -6.46
C VAL A 22 -9.67 -11.66 -5.41
N ALA A 23 -9.72 -12.93 -5.81
CA ALA A 23 -9.50 -14.04 -4.88
C ALA A 23 -8.02 -14.14 -4.47
N LEU A 24 -7.79 -14.15 -3.15
CA LEU A 24 -6.50 -14.34 -2.51
C LEU A 24 -6.57 -15.51 -1.52
N ASN A 25 -5.42 -16.12 -1.23
CA ASN A 25 -5.23 -17.14 -0.21
C ASN A 25 -5.19 -16.50 1.19
N PHE A 26 -6.30 -16.52 1.92
CA PHE A 26 -6.48 -15.91 3.25
C PHE A 26 -5.54 -16.47 4.33
N GLN A 27 -5.12 -17.72 4.22
CA GLN A 27 -4.18 -18.37 5.13
C GLN A 27 -2.77 -17.77 5.06
N THR A 28 -2.42 -17.12 3.93
CA THR A 28 -1.08 -16.64 3.66
C THR A 28 -0.93 -15.18 4.08
N LYS A 29 -0.24 -14.94 5.19
CA LYS A 29 0.16 -13.59 5.63
C LYS A 29 1.16 -13.00 4.64
N SER A 30 0.71 -12.07 3.81
CA SER A 30 1.53 -11.38 2.82
C SER A 30 1.13 -9.91 2.69
N THR A 31 1.97 -9.10 2.03
CA THR A 31 1.62 -7.71 1.72
C THR A 31 0.32 -7.62 0.92
N SER A 32 0.07 -8.55 -0.01
CA SER A 32 -1.19 -8.61 -0.76
C SER A 32 -2.41 -8.78 0.14
N MET A 33 -2.32 -9.65 1.14
CA MET A 33 -3.41 -9.82 2.11
C MET A 33 -3.59 -8.57 2.97
N MET A 34 -2.51 -7.92 3.38
CA MET A 34 -2.59 -6.65 4.10
C MET A 34 -3.24 -5.54 3.28
N LEU A 35 -3.02 -5.49 1.95
CA LEU A 35 -3.68 -4.54 1.06
C LEU A 35 -5.18 -4.84 0.95
N ASN A 36 -5.54 -6.12 0.83
CA ASN A 36 -6.93 -6.57 0.83
C ASN A 36 -7.63 -6.18 2.14
N ASP A 37 -7.03 -6.52 3.29
CA ASP A 37 -7.55 -6.14 4.61
C ASP A 37 -7.67 -4.62 4.72
N GLY A 38 -6.67 -3.87 4.25
CA GLY A 38 -6.66 -2.42 4.20
C GLY A 38 -7.84 -1.82 3.44
N LEU A 39 -8.15 -2.35 2.25
CA LEU A 39 -9.31 -1.92 1.46
C LEU A 39 -10.61 -2.20 2.22
N PHE A 40 -10.79 -3.45 2.69
CA PHE A 40 -12.02 -3.90 3.34
C PHE A 40 -12.15 -3.47 4.80
N LEU A 41 -11.19 -2.73 5.37
CA LEU A 41 -11.43 -1.96 6.61
C LEU A 41 -12.48 -0.87 6.39
N SER A 42 -12.61 -0.37 5.16
CA SER A 42 -13.64 0.57 4.76
C SER A 42 -15.04 -0.07 4.88
N ASN A 43 -16.06 0.77 5.04
CA ASN A 43 -17.45 0.31 5.11
C ASN A 43 -17.68 -0.79 6.16
N ASP A 44 -17.13 -0.57 7.36
CA ASP A 44 -17.29 -1.41 8.55
C ASP A 44 -16.94 -2.89 8.39
N ARG A 45 -16.03 -3.23 7.46
CA ARG A 45 -15.64 -4.63 7.21
C ARG A 45 -16.79 -5.54 6.79
N CYS A 46 -17.84 -5.00 6.18
CA CYS A 46 -18.95 -5.82 5.68
C CYS A 46 -18.59 -6.72 4.49
N GLY A 47 -17.39 -6.59 3.94
CA GLY A 47 -16.93 -7.34 2.76
C GLY A 47 -17.28 -6.68 1.42
N TYR A 48 -17.92 -5.51 1.43
CA TYR A 48 -18.27 -4.75 0.23
C TYR A 48 -17.80 -3.29 0.34
N VAL A 49 -17.11 -2.80 -0.68
CA VAL A 49 -16.68 -1.41 -0.80
C VAL A 49 -17.21 -0.87 -2.14
N LEU A 50 -17.89 0.27 -2.09
CA LEU A 50 -18.39 0.92 -3.31
C LEU A 50 -17.19 1.37 -4.17
N LYS A 51 -17.19 1.00 -5.45
CA LYS A 51 -16.15 1.44 -6.37
C LYS A 51 -16.30 2.94 -6.66
N PRO A 52 -15.20 3.64 -6.99
CA PRO A 52 -15.24 5.01 -7.47
C PRO A 52 -16.14 5.19 -8.71
N ASP A 53 -16.68 6.39 -8.90
CA ASP A 53 -17.62 6.70 -9.98
C ASP A 53 -17.11 6.35 -11.37
N TRP A 54 -15.81 6.53 -11.61
CA TRP A 54 -15.18 6.24 -12.91
C TRP A 54 -15.02 4.74 -13.20
N LEU A 55 -15.31 3.86 -12.24
CA LEU A 55 -15.42 2.41 -12.42
C LEU A 55 -16.87 1.90 -12.51
N THR A 56 -17.86 2.78 -12.30
CA THR A 56 -19.28 2.42 -12.30
C THR A 56 -20.07 3.16 -13.37
N ASN A 57 -19.59 4.32 -13.83
CA ASN A 57 -20.28 5.16 -14.79
C ASN A 57 -19.87 4.85 -16.23
N THR A 58 -20.81 4.36 -17.03
CA THR A 58 -20.60 4.04 -18.45
C THR A 58 -20.28 5.25 -19.33
N LYS A 59 -20.50 6.48 -18.84
CA LYS A 59 -20.15 7.73 -19.52
C LYS A 59 -18.79 8.28 -19.10
N LYS A 60 -18.23 7.82 -17.97
CA LYS A 60 -16.92 8.21 -17.46
C LYS A 60 -16.06 6.97 -17.30
N CYS A 61 -15.38 6.58 -18.37
CA CYS A 61 -14.57 5.37 -18.40
C CYS A 61 -13.12 5.59 -17.97
N PHE A 62 -12.80 6.74 -17.38
CA PHE A 62 -11.42 7.10 -17.01
C PHE A 62 -11.34 7.95 -15.75
N PHE A 63 -10.22 7.79 -15.03
CA PHE A 63 -9.88 8.62 -13.89
C PHE A 63 -9.46 10.02 -14.37
N GLU A 64 -10.28 11.03 -14.08
CA GLU A 64 -10.01 12.45 -14.38
C GLU A 64 -9.37 13.19 -13.19
N GLY A 65 -9.02 12.47 -12.12
CA GLY A 65 -8.55 13.09 -10.88
C GLY A 65 -7.16 13.71 -11.04
N LYS A 66 -6.98 14.90 -10.46
CA LYS A 66 -5.65 15.50 -10.32
C LYS A 66 -4.82 14.72 -9.29
N PRO A 67 -3.52 14.50 -9.52
CA PRO A 67 -2.65 13.91 -8.52
C PRO A 67 -2.68 14.67 -7.20
N LEU A 68 -2.68 13.93 -6.09
CA LEU A 68 -2.65 14.46 -4.73
C LEU A 68 -1.22 14.41 -4.19
N ARG A 69 -0.68 15.57 -3.80
CA ARG A 69 0.59 15.64 -3.06
C ARG A 69 0.32 15.44 -1.57
N LEU A 70 0.86 14.35 -1.02
CA LEU A 70 0.74 14.00 0.39
C LEU A 70 2.11 14.14 1.06
N SER A 71 2.18 14.99 2.09
CA SER A 71 3.37 15.14 2.93
C SER A 71 3.18 14.39 4.24
N ILE A 72 4.14 13.55 4.62
CA ILE A 72 4.08 12.72 5.82
C ILE A 72 5.35 12.90 6.64
N LYS A 73 5.17 13.16 7.94
CA LYS A 73 6.24 13.18 8.93
C LYS A 73 5.95 12.16 10.03
N ILE A 74 6.91 11.27 10.26
CA ILE A 74 6.85 10.34 11.40
C ILE A 74 7.48 11.04 12.60
N LEU A 75 6.69 11.25 13.67
CA LEU A 75 7.15 11.96 14.87
C LEU A 75 7.65 11.00 15.95
N ARG A 76 6.80 10.07 16.37
CA ARG A 76 7.07 9.16 17.49
C ARG A 76 6.20 7.91 17.44
N GLY A 77 6.64 6.89 18.17
CA GLY A 77 5.86 5.71 18.51
C GLY A 77 5.43 5.72 19.98
N SER A 78 4.57 4.79 20.35
CA SER A 78 4.22 4.53 21.74
C SER A 78 3.97 3.05 21.95
N CYS A 79 4.55 2.48 23.00
CA CYS A 79 4.31 1.10 23.45
C CYS A 79 4.43 0.07 22.31
N LEU A 80 5.49 0.15 21.51
CA LEU A 80 5.66 -0.74 20.37
C LEU A 80 5.87 -2.19 20.84
N PRO A 81 5.12 -3.15 20.29
CA PRO A 81 5.22 -4.54 20.71
C PRO A 81 6.56 -5.14 20.30
N LYS A 82 7.10 -6.03 21.13
CA LYS A 82 8.29 -6.80 20.77
C LYS A 82 7.94 -7.86 19.72
N PRO A 83 8.80 -8.08 18.71
CA PRO A 83 8.65 -9.21 17.81
C PRO A 83 8.67 -10.53 18.57
N LYS A 84 7.81 -11.48 18.18
CA LYS A 84 7.60 -12.76 18.91
C LYS A 84 8.86 -13.61 19.12
N ASN A 85 9.89 -13.40 18.29
CA ASN A 85 11.12 -14.20 18.32
C ASN A 85 12.30 -13.49 19.01
N GLU A 86 12.08 -12.30 19.58
CA GLU A 86 13.12 -11.61 20.37
C GLU A 86 13.08 -12.05 21.85
N LYS A 87 14.25 -12.06 22.50
CA LYS A 87 14.35 -12.31 23.95
C LYS A 87 13.69 -11.17 24.73
N ASP A 88 12.97 -11.49 25.80
CA ASP A 88 12.31 -10.49 26.66
C ASP A 88 13.27 -9.47 27.28
N SER A 89 14.53 -9.82 27.48
CA SER A 89 15.56 -8.90 27.98
C SER A 89 16.03 -7.87 26.95
N ARG A 90 15.79 -8.10 25.65
CA ARG A 90 16.25 -7.21 24.58
C ARG A 90 15.27 -6.06 24.38
N ILE A 91 15.80 -4.86 24.28
CA ILE A 91 15.02 -3.68 23.89
C ILE A 91 15.12 -3.54 22.37
N ILE A 92 13.98 -3.34 21.71
CA ILE A 92 13.90 -3.24 20.26
C ILE A 92 14.51 -1.94 19.75
N ASN A 93 14.97 -1.97 18.49
CA ASN A 93 15.47 -0.81 17.77
C ASN A 93 14.50 -0.43 16.64
N PRO A 94 13.36 0.21 16.93
CA PRO A 94 12.30 0.34 15.95
C PRO A 94 12.66 1.36 14.87
N ARG A 95 12.26 1.05 13.64
CA ARG A 95 12.15 1.97 12.50
C ARG A 95 10.76 1.88 11.89
N VAL A 96 10.32 2.95 11.23
CA VAL A 96 9.03 2.98 10.53
C VAL A 96 9.29 3.03 9.02
N LYS A 97 8.66 2.13 8.29
CA LYS A 97 8.56 2.15 6.83
C LYS A 97 7.18 2.64 6.44
N VAL A 98 7.13 3.56 5.48
CA VAL A 98 5.88 4.05 4.90
C VAL A 98 5.93 3.78 3.41
N THR A 99 5.01 2.94 2.94
CA THR A 99 4.91 2.53 1.54
C THR A 99 3.60 3.01 0.95
N LEU A 100 3.66 3.81 -0.10
CA LEU A 100 2.53 4.10 -0.97
C LEU A 100 2.41 2.98 -2.01
N HIS A 101 1.24 2.37 -2.08
CA HIS A 101 0.81 1.47 -3.15
C HIS A 101 -0.21 2.21 -3.99
N ASP A 102 0.07 2.39 -5.28
CA ASP A 102 -0.80 3.11 -6.20
C ASP A 102 -0.88 2.34 -7.53
N VAL A 103 -1.76 2.75 -8.42
CA VAL A 103 -1.86 2.20 -9.78
C VAL A 103 -1.92 3.35 -10.75
N ASP A 104 -0.95 3.39 -11.66
CA ASP A 104 -1.06 4.24 -12.83
C ASP A 104 -1.96 3.57 -13.85
N ILE A 105 -3.05 4.23 -14.21
CA ILE A 105 -3.97 3.77 -15.25
C ILE A 105 -3.62 4.58 -16.49
N ALA A 106 -2.63 4.10 -17.24
CA ALA A 106 -2.17 4.73 -18.46
C ALA A 106 -3.25 4.62 -19.54
N ILE A 107 -4.01 5.68 -19.72
CA ILE A 107 -4.80 5.89 -20.93
C ILE A 107 -3.87 6.59 -21.91
N ASP A 108 -3.25 5.81 -22.81
CA ASP A 108 -2.43 6.25 -23.95
C ASP A 108 -1.78 7.63 -23.80
N ASN A 109 -0.66 7.73 -23.08
CA ASN A 109 0.25 8.86 -23.25
C ASN A 109 1.69 8.39 -23.13
N ALA A 110 2.44 8.59 -24.22
CA ALA A 110 3.76 8.05 -24.52
C ALA A 110 4.93 8.50 -23.62
N ASN A 111 4.69 8.93 -22.39
CA ASN A 111 5.70 9.55 -21.52
C ASN A 111 5.72 8.93 -20.12
N HIS A 112 6.07 7.65 -20.00
CA HIS A 112 6.27 7.04 -18.69
C HIS A 112 7.73 7.07 -18.26
N THR A 113 8.01 7.89 -17.24
CA THR A 113 9.27 7.91 -16.49
C THR A 113 9.38 6.64 -15.64
N SER A 114 10.61 6.15 -15.52
CA SER A 114 11.00 4.90 -14.87
C SER A 114 10.53 4.79 -13.41
N ILE A 115 9.45 4.03 -13.18
CA ILE A 115 9.03 3.54 -11.87
C ILE A 115 9.12 2.00 -11.89
N GLU A 116 9.64 1.39 -10.82
CA GLU A 116 9.77 -0.07 -10.69
C GLU A 116 8.38 -0.74 -10.78
N SER A 117 8.12 -1.41 -11.91
CA SER A 117 6.85 -2.08 -12.16
C SER A 117 6.88 -3.54 -11.65
N GLU A 118 6.12 -3.85 -10.60
CA GLU A 118 5.85 -5.24 -10.22
C GLU A 118 4.62 -5.75 -10.99
N GLY A 119 4.85 -6.45 -12.12
CA GLY A 119 3.79 -7.09 -12.91
C GLY A 119 3.07 -6.15 -13.87
N LYS A 120 3.35 -6.28 -15.16
CA LYS A 120 2.66 -5.58 -16.25
C LYS A 120 1.56 -6.50 -16.76
N LEU A 121 0.29 -6.20 -16.44
CA LEU A 121 -0.80 -7.07 -16.89
C LEU A 121 -1.22 -6.78 -18.33
N ASP A 122 -1.23 -5.53 -18.77
CA ASP A 122 -1.45 -5.13 -20.16
C ASP A 122 -1.14 -3.63 -20.29
N ARG A 123 -1.12 -3.09 -21.51
CA ARG A 123 -0.68 -1.71 -21.86
C ARG A 123 -1.43 -0.55 -21.18
N TYR A 124 -2.32 -0.83 -20.21
CA TYR A 124 -3.31 0.09 -19.66
C TYR A 124 -3.19 0.37 -18.15
N ALA A 125 -2.45 -0.44 -17.38
CA ALA A 125 -2.29 -0.20 -15.95
C ALA A 125 -0.96 -0.76 -15.39
N ALA A 126 -0.33 -0.01 -14.48
CA ALA A 126 0.92 -0.37 -13.81
C ALA A 126 0.82 -0.16 -12.30
N ALA A 127 1.11 -1.19 -11.51
CA ALA A 127 1.24 -1.03 -10.06
C ALA A 127 2.49 -0.19 -9.74
N LEU A 128 2.30 0.87 -8.97
CA LEU A 128 3.35 1.74 -8.49
C LEU A 128 3.58 1.52 -6.99
N LYS A 129 4.83 1.64 -6.58
CA LYS A 129 5.24 1.49 -5.20
C LYS A 129 6.33 2.47 -4.86
N LYS A 130 6.12 3.28 -3.82
CA LYS A 130 7.13 4.22 -3.29
C LYS A 130 7.27 4.02 -1.80
N THR A 131 8.48 3.82 -1.31
CA THR A 131 8.74 3.57 0.12
C THR A 131 9.75 4.54 0.68
N TYR A 132 9.45 5.09 1.85
CA TYR A 132 10.41 5.75 2.72
C TYR A 132 10.57 4.96 4.02
N SER A 133 11.71 5.14 4.68
CA SER A 133 12.01 4.49 5.95
C SER A 133 12.72 5.47 6.85
N THR A 134 12.36 5.46 8.12
CA THR A 134 13.13 6.15 9.14
C THR A 134 14.42 5.40 9.43
N GLU A 135 15.35 6.10 10.07
CA GLU A 135 16.41 5.48 10.86
C GLU A 135 15.84 4.69 12.03
N ALA A 136 16.63 3.75 12.54
CA ALA A 136 16.27 2.98 13.73
C ALA A 136 16.62 3.78 14.98
N THR A 137 15.68 3.89 15.92
CA THR A 137 16.00 4.39 17.27
C THR A 137 16.61 3.27 18.10
N LYS A 138 17.71 3.54 18.81
CA LYS A 138 18.41 2.50 19.59
C LYS A 138 17.73 2.27 20.94
N ASN A 139 17.46 1.02 21.26
CA ASN A 139 16.95 0.52 22.54
C ASN A 139 15.75 1.31 23.07
N ASN A 140 14.78 1.62 22.20
CA ASN A 140 13.62 2.42 22.61
C ASN A 140 12.34 1.95 21.91
N GLY A 141 11.68 0.93 22.46
CA GLY A 141 10.34 0.52 22.02
C GLY A 141 9.19 1.26 22.70
N TYR A 142 9.43 1.92 23.82
CA TYR A 142 8.37 2.54 24.63
C TYR A 142 7.90 3.87 24.06
N CYS A 143 8.84 4.77 23.71
CA CYS A 143 8.53 6.07 23.14
C CYS A 143 9.65 6.54 22.18
N PRO A 144 9.89 5.80 21.08
CA PRO A 144 10.85 6.25 20.07
C PRO A 144 10.39 7.56 19.44
N VAL A 145 11.35 8.43 19.14
CA VAL A 145 11.13 9.70 18.45
C VAL A 145 12.00 9.69 17.20
N TRP A 146 11.38 9.96 16.05
CA TRP A 146 12.07 10.11 14.77
C TRP A 146 11.98 11.58 14.38
N LYS A 147 13.13 12.25 14.25
CA LYS A 147 13.20 13.69 13.93
C LYS A 147 13.54 13.89 12.46
N GLU A 148 12.80 13.21 11.60
CA GLU A 148 13.06 13.20 10.17
C GLU A 148 12.28 14.28 9.43
N HIS A 149 12.68 14.46 8.17
CA HIS A 149 12.14 15.45 7.27
C HIS A 149 10.79 14.97 6.74
N ASP A 150 10.01 15.90 6.20
CA ASP A 150 8.75 15.57 5.54
C ASP A 150 9.02 14.73 4.29
N TRP A 151 8.31 13.61 4.17
CA TRP A 151 8.34 12.78 2.98
C TRP A 151 7.18 13.14 2.06
N GLU A 152 7.51 13.41 0.80
CA GLU A 152 6.51 13.70 -0.21
C GLU A 152 6.15 12.47 -1.05
N PHE A 153 4.85 12.18 -1.07
CA PHE A 153 4.22 11.20 -1.93
C PHE A 153 3.38 11.93 -2.98
N ASN A 154 3.59 11.59 -4.25
CA ASN A 154 2.70 12.01 -5.33
C ASN A 154 1.74 10.85 -5.60
N VAL A 155 0.49 11.00 -5.19
CA VAL A 155 -0.56 10.00 -5.35
C VAL A 155 -1.27 10.29 -6.67
N LEU A 156 -1.17 9.38 -7.62
CA LEU A 156 -1.80 9.51 -8.93
C LEU A 156 -3.28 9.20 -8.83
N ASN A 157 -3.64 8.02 -8.30
CA ASN A 157 -5.03 7.60 -8.15
C ASN A 157 -5.44 7.51 -6.69
N LYS A 158 -5.83 8.64 -6.11
CA LYS A 158 -6.21 8.75 -4.69
C LYS A 158 -7.41 7.89 -4.29
N ASP A 159 -8.25 7.47 -5.24
CA ASP A 159 -9.46 6.68 -4.95
C ASP A 159 -9.14 5.20 -4.73
N ILE A 160 -7.95 4.74 -5.16
CA ILE A 160 -7.50 3.35 -5.02
C ILE A 160 -6.22 3.23 -4.20
N ALA A 161 -5.39 4.27 -4.19
CA ALA A 161 -4.09 4.22 -3.53
C ALA A 161 -4.21 3.87 -2.04
N ILE A 162 -3.29 3.04 -1.57
CA ILE A 162 -3.21 2.61 -0.17
C ILE A 162 -1.86 3.03 0.40
N LEU A 163 -1.91 3.75 1.51
CA LEU A 163 -0.73 4.05 2.31
C LEU A 163 -0.57 3.01 3.42
N HIS A 164 0.56 2.30 3.41
CA HIS A 164 0.87 1.23 4.34
C HIS A 164 2.04 1.63 5.24
N LEU A 165 1.78 1.71 6.54
CA LEU A 165 2.79 1.96 7.57
C LEU A 165 3.17 0.66 8.26
N ARG A 166 4.49 0.40 8.38
CA ARG A 166 5.03 -0.79 9.02
C ARG A 166 6.16 -0.42 9.96
N VAL A 167 6.04 -0.85 11.22
CA VAL A 167 7.16 -0.82 12.17
C VAL A 167 8.01 -2.07 11.95
N VAL A 168 9.33 -1.89 11.86
CA VAL A 168 10.34 -2.95 11.64
C VAL A 168 11.40 -2.87 12.72
#